data_AF-A0A6N2EED9-F1
#
_entry.id   AF-A0A6N2EED9-F1
#
_cell.length_a   1.000
_cell.length_b   1.000
_cell.length_c   1.000
_cell.angle_alpha   90.00
_cell.angle_beta   90.00
_cell.angle_gamma   90.00
#
_symmetry.space_group_name_H-M   'P 1'
#
loop_
_entity.id
_entity.type
_entity.pdbx_description
1 polymer ?
#
loop_
_entity_poly.entity_id
_entity_poly.type
_entity_poly.pdbx_seq_one_letter_code
_entity_poly.pdbx_strand_id
1 'polypeptide(L)'
;MKLLLDTCTFLWIASDDTVLSSAARHLFLTAEEVWLSAASCQEIVVKHGLGKLPLPEAPARYIPRIREAHGIAPLPVDETDALHLSTLPEHHKDPFDRLLVSQSICKGLVILTPDPLIHAYPVRWEW
;
A
#
# COMPACT_ATOMS: atom_id res chain seq x y z
N MET A 1 -9.79 9.22 9.47
CA MET A 1 -8.34 9.25 9.10
C MET A 1 -8.15 8.91 7.62
N LYS A 2 -7.01 9.30 7.02
CA LYS A 2 -6.65 8.96 5.63
C LYS A 2 -5.59 7.86 5.61
N LEU A 3 -5.92 6.72 5.01
CA LEU A 3 -5.09 5.53 4.98
C LEU A 3 -4.40 5.35 3.62
N LEU A 4 -3.15 4.93 3.66
CA LEU A 4 -2.44 4.33 2.53
C LEU A 4 -2.28 2.84 2.81
N LEU A 5 -2.86 1.99 1.96
CA LEU A 5 -2.70 0.55 2.10
C LEU A 5 -1.31 0.14 1.60
N ASP A 6 -0.64 -0.67 2.41
CA ASP A 6 0.44 -1.52 1.93
C ASP A 6 -0.08 -2.50 0.86
N THR A 7 0.81 -2.93 -0.04
CA THR A 7 0.53 -3.95 -1.03
C THR A 7 0.03 -5.25 -0.40
N CYS A 8 0.64 -5.72 0.69
CA CYS A 8 0.20 -6.95 1.37
C CYS A 8 -1.20 -6.78 2.00
N THR A 9 -1.43 -5.65 2.67
CA THR A 9 -2.71 -5.29 3.28
C THR A 9 -3.83 -5.24 2.24
N PHE A 10 -3.58 -4.65 1.07
CA PHE A 10 -4.54 -4.64 -0.03
C PHE A 10 -4.90 -6.05 -0.50
N LEU A 11 -3.90 -6.93 -0.66
CA LEU A 11 -4.14 -8.31 -1.10
C LEU A 11 -4.92 -9.11 -0.05
N TRP A 12 -4.65 -8.92 1.23
CA TRP A 12 -5.41 -9.57 2.31
C TRP A 12 -6.84 -9.08 2.42
N ILE A 13 -7.10 -7.78 2.21
CA ILE A 13 -8.46 -7.26 2.10
C ILE A 13 -9.17 -7.93 0.90
N ALA A 14 -8.48 -8.07 -0.23
CA ALA A 14 -9.03 -8.65 -1.45
C ALA A 14 -9.40 -10.15 -1.31
N SER A 15 -8.69 -10.89 -0.45
CA SER A 15 -8.92 -12.31 -0.20
C SER A 15 -9.70 -12.61 1.08
N ASP A 16 -10.17 -11.58 1.80
CA ASP A 16 -10.77 -11.70 3.14
C ASP A 16 -9.90 -12.52 4.11
N ASP A 17 -8.59 -12.27 4.06
CA ASP A 17 -7.60 -13.06 4.80
C ASP A 17 -7.70 -12.81 6.32
N THR A 18 -7.47 -13.86 7.11
CA THR A 18 -7.49 -13.80 8.58
C THR A 18 -6.23 -13.17 9.16
N VAL A 19 -5.18 -12.99 8.36
CA VAL A 19 -3.95 -12.30 8.75
C VAL A 19 -4.19 -10.81 9.02
N LEU A 20 -5.23 -10.22 8.42
CA LEU A 20 -5.61 -8.83 8.68
C LEU A 20 -6.05 -8.68 10.14
N SER A 21 -5.26 -7.94 10.92
CA SER A 21 -5.52 -7.68 12.33
C SER A 21 -6.91 -7.06 12.55
N SER A 22 -7.52 -7.31 13.71
CA SER A 22 -8.81 -6.72 14.07
C SER A 22 -8.75 -5.19 14.12
N ALA A 23 -7.61 -4.63 14.52
CA ALA A 23 -7.38 -3.18 14.51
C ALA A 23 -7.32 -2.66 13.07
N ALA A 24 -6.49 -3.26 12.20
CA ALA A 24 -6.42 -2.88 10.79
C ALA A 24 -7.77 -2.97 10.08
N ARG A 25 -8.53 -4.04 10.31
CA ARG A 25 -9.88 -4.18 9.75
C ARG A 25 -10.80 -3.06 10.23
N HIS A 26 -10.78 -2.73 11.53
CA HIS A 26 -11.58 -1.65 12.08
C HIS A 26 -11.19 -0.29 11.48
N LEU A 27 -9.89 -0.01 11.39
CA LEU A 27 -9.37 1.23 10.80
C LEU A 27 -9.73 1.35 9.33
N PHE A 28 -9.60 0.28 8.56
CA PHE A 28 -10.00 0.23 7.16
C PHE A 28 -11.49 0.57 6.98
N LEU A 29 -12.37 -0.01 7.82
CA LEU A 29 -13.82 0.20 7.75
C LEU A 29 -14.27 1.59 8.23
N THR A 30 -13.47 2.27 9.05
CA THR A 30 -13.81 3.57 9.66
C THR A 30 -13.00 4.74 9.10
N ALA A 31 -12.11 4.49 8.15
CA ALA A 31 -11.33 5.52 7.48
C ALA A 31 -12.22 6.47 6.67
N GLU A 32 -11.80 7.73 6.58
CA GLU A 32 -12.46 8.75 5.75
C GLU A 32 -12.10 8.55 4.28
N GLU A 33 -10.83 8.22 4.01
CA GLU A 33 -10.29 7.96 2.69
C GLU A 33 -9.29 6.81 2.78
N VAL A 34 -9.36 5.88 1.82
CA VAL A 34 -8.43 4.77 1.70
C VAL A 34 -7.82 4.78 0.31
N TRP A 35 -6.50 4.72 0.26
CA TRP A 35 -5.72 4.88 -0.95
C TRP A 35 -4.89 3.63 -1.25
N LEU A 36 -4.77 3.27 -2.53
CA LEU A 36 -3.76 2.31 -3.02
C LEU A 36 -2.80 3.04 -3.96
N SER A 37 -1.51 2.98 -3.66
CA SER A 37 -0.48 3.58 -4.50
C SER A 37 -0.35 2.91 -5.86
N ALA A 38 -0.06 3.72 -6.89
CA ALA A 38 0.44 3.22 -8.17
C ALA A 38 1.73 2.38 -8.00
N ALA A 39 2.55 2.65 -6.98
CA ALA A 39 3.74 1.84 -6.66
C ALA A 39 3.37 0.39 -6.27
N SER A 40 2.38 0.23 -5.38
CA SER A 40 1.84 -1.10 -5.03
C SER A 40 1.26 -1.82 -6.24
N CYS A 41 0.61 -1.09 -7.15
CA CYS A 41 0.11 -1.68 -8.39
C CYS A 41 1.26 -2.19 -9.28
N GLN A 42 2.34 -1.43 -9.40
CA GLN A 42 3.55 -1.86 -10.13
C GLN A 42 4.19 -3.08 -9.47
N GLU A 43 4.31 -3.10 -8.15
CA GLU A 43 4.83 -4.24 -7.40
C GLU A 43 4.02 -5.52 -7.66
N ILE A 44 2.68 -5.44 -7.58
CA ILE A 44 1.77 -6.56 -7.88
C ILE A 44 1.99 -7.05 -9.32
N VAL A 45 2.05 -6.14 -10.29
CA VAL A 45 2.26 -6.49 -11.71
C VAL A 45 3.61 -7.19 -11.91
N VAL A 46 4.68 -6.68 -11.31
CA VAL A 46 6.03 -7.28 -11.39
C VAL A 46 6.03 -8.66 -10.74
N LYS A 47 5.51 -8.80 -9.52
CA LYS A 47 5.45 -10.09 -8.81
C LYS A 47 4.59 -11.12 -9.55
N HIS A 48 3.46 -10.70 -10.11
CA HIS A 48 2.59 -11.56 -10.94
C HIS A 48 3.30 -12.00 -12.22
N GLY A 49 3.96 -11.08 -12.95
CA GLY A 49 4.72 -11.40 -14.15
C GLY A 49 5.89 -12.35 -13.91
N LEU A 50 6.48 -12.31 -12.72
CA LEU A 50 7.51 -13.26 -12.26
C LEU A 50 6.95 -14.59 -11.76
N GLY A 51 5.62 -14.79 -11.77
CA GLY A 51 4.96 -16.00 -11.24
C GLY A 51 4.99 -16.13 -9.73
N LYS A 52 5.41 -15.09 -8.99
CA LYS A 52 5.54 -15.08 -7.52
C LYS A 52 4.25 -14.71 -6.80
N LEU A 53 3.29 -14.13 -7.52
CA LEU A 53 1.99 -13.74 -6.99
C LEU A 53 0.90 -14.19 -7.95
N PRO A 54 0.31 -15.39 -7.75
CA PRO A 54 -0.82 -15.83 -8.55
C PRO A 54 -2.04 -14.97 -8.23
N LEU A 55 -2.74 -14.52 -9.27
CA LEU A 55 -4.01 -13.79 -9.15
C LEU A 55 -5.10 -14.56 -9.92
N PRO A 56 -6.37 -14.44 -9.52
CA PRO A 56 -7.48 -15.14 -10.19
C PRO A 56 -7.74 -14.61 -11.62
N GLU A 57 -7.25 -13.41 -11.93
CA GLU A 57 -7.34 -12.78 -13.25
C GLU A 57 -6.16 -11.81 -13.45
N ALA A 58 -6.02 -11.27 -14.66
CA ALA A 58 -4.94 -10.34 -14.97
C ALA A 58 -4.94 -9.11 -14.02
N PRO A 59 -3.78 -8.64 -13.53
CA PRO A 59 -3.68 -7.51 -12.60
C PRO A 59 -4.46 -6.26 -13.05
N ALA A 60 -4.43 -5.96 -14.35
CA ALA A 60 -5.11 -4.81 -14.95
C ALA A 60 -6.65 -4.84 -14.82
N ARG A 61 -7.25 -6.02 -14.57
CA ARG A 61 -8.68 -6.17 -14.25
C ARG A 61 -8.90 -6.37 -12.76
N TYR A 62 -8.07 -7.20 -12.14
CA TYR A 62 -8.19 -7.56 -10.72
C TYR A 62 -8.10 -6.32 -9.81
N ILE A 63 -7.04 -5.52 -9.96
CA ILE A 63 -6.74 -4.43 -9.03
C ILE A 63 -7.83 -3.35 -9.05
N PRO A 64 -8.26 -2.80 -10.22
CA PRO A 64 -9.34 -1.82 -10.26
C PRO A 64 -10.65 -2.37 -9.69
N ARG A 65 -11.02 -3.62 -10.04
CA ARG A 65 -12.26 -4.24 -9.56
C ARG A 65 -12.29 -4.35 -8.04
N ILE A 66 -11.22 -4.84 -7.41
CA ILE A 66 -11.13 -4.92 -5.95
C ILE A 66 -11.17 -3.53 -5.34
N ARG A 67 -10.40 -2.58 -5.89
CA ARG A 67 -10.40 -1.21 -5.39
C ARG A 67 -11.79 -0.58 -5.40
N GLU A 68 -12.51 -0.69 -6.51
CA GLU A 68 -13.88 -0.18 -6.65
C GLU A 68 -14.84 -0.87 -5.69
N ALA A 69 -14.77 -2.20 -5.57
CA ALA A 69 -15.62 -2.98 -4.66
C ALA A 69 -15.44 -2.60 -3.17
N HIS A 70 -14.24 -2.12 -2.81
CA HIS A 70 -13.86 -1.78 -1.44
C HIS A 70 -13.75 -0.27 -1.18
N GLY A 71 -14.09 0.58 -2.13
CA GLY A 71 -14.02 2.04 -1.97
C GLY A 71 -12.58 2.59 -1.85
N ILE A 72 -11.60 1.91 -2.44
CA ILE A 72 -10.19 2.27 -2.37
C ILE A 72 -9.80 3.15 -3.57
N ALA A 73 -9.46 4.41 -3.29
CA ALA A 73 -9.07 5.38 -4.31
C ALA A 73 -7.65 5.13 -4.85
N PRO A 74 -7.35 5.49 -6.11
CA PRO A 74 -6.01 5.37 -6.66
C PRO A 74 -5.15 6.53 -6.19
N LEU A 75 -3.92 6.25 -5.76
CA LEU A 75 -2.96 7.29 -5.45
C LEU A 75 -1.85 7.34 -6.51
N PRO A 76 -1.86 8.35 -7.42
CA PRO A 76 -0.79 8.52 -8.39
C PRO A 76 0.52 8.86 -7.68
N VAL A 77 1.63 8.43 -8.27
CA VAL A 77 2.98 8.83 -7.87
C VAL A 77 3.38 10.03 -8.72
N ASP A 78 3.74 11.13 -8.07
CA ASP A 78 4.26 12.33 -8.72
C ASP A 78 5.77 12.54 -8.47
N GLU A 79 6.36 13.57 -9.08
CA GLU A 79 7.78 13.89 -8.90
C GLU A 79 8.14 14.26 -7.46
N THR A 80 7.20 14.85 -6.70
CA THR A 80 7.44 15.19 -5.28
C THR A 80 7.62 13.92 -4.46
N ASP A 81 6.75 12.94 -4.68
CA ASP A 81 6.83 11.63 -4.03
C ASP A 81 8.16 10.92 -4.37
N ALA A 82 8.59 10.98 -5.63
CA ALA A 82 9.82 10.34 -6.08
C ALA A 82 11.09 11.04 -5.58
N LEU A 83 11.15 12.37 -5.64
CA LEU A 83 12.33 13.14 -5.23
C LEU A 83 12.52 13.13 -3.71
N HIS A 84 11.43 13.03 -2.94
CA HIS A 84 11.53 12.91 -1.48
C HIS A 84 12.25 11.61 -1.04
N LEU A 85 12.38 10.58 -1.89
CA LEU A 85 13.18 9.39 -1.58
C LEU A 85 14.63 9.69 -1.20
N SER A 86 15.23 10.78 -1.71
CA SER A 86 16.60 11.15 -1.41
C SER A 86 16.82 11.62 0.03
N THR A 87 15.74 11.93 0.76
CA THR A 87 15.79 12.35 2.18
C THR A 87 15.61 11.17 3.13
N LEU A 88 15.10 10.04 2.64
CA LEU A 88 14.76 8.89 3.47
C LEU A 88 16.01 8.07 3.80
N PRO A 89 16.14 7.57 5.05
CA PRO A 89 17.18 6.61 5.40
C PRO A 89 17.03 5.30 4.62
N GLU A 90 18.13 4.57 4.43
CA GLU A 90 18.12 3.31 3.68
C GLU A 90 17.78 2.10 4.58
N HIS A 91 16.53 2.02 5.04
CA HIS A 91 16.05 0.86 5.82
C HIS A 91 15.56 -0.28 4.92
N HIS A 92 14.97 0.04 3.76
CA HIS A 92 14.51 -0.95 2.79
C HIS A 92 15.41 -1.03 1.56
N LYS A 93 15.50 -2.25 1.02
CA LYS A 93 16.04 -2.50 -0.32
C LYS A 93 14.98 -2.42 -1.41
N ASP A 94 13.71 -2.62 -1.06
CA ASP A 94 12.61 -2.56 -2.01
C ASP A 94 12.28 -1.08 -2.34
N PRO A 95 12.37 -0.66 -3.62
CA PRO A 95 12.02 0.70 -4.01
C PRO A 95 10.52 1.01 -3.85
N PHE A 96 9.62 0.02 -3.89
CA PHE A 96 8.18 0.26 -3.79
C PHE A 96 7.78 0.67 -2.36
N ASP A 97 8.29 -0.03 -1.34
CA ASP A 97 8.02 0.29 0.06
C ASP A 97 8.56 1.67 0.45
N ARG A 98 9.76 2.02 -0.05
CA ARG A 98 10.30 3.37 0.15
C ARG A 98 9.41 4.43 -0.46
N LEU A 99 8.81 4.15 -1.62
CA LEU A 99 7.89 5.07 -2.28
C LEU A 99 6.57 5.20 -1.52
N LEU A 100 6.05 4.12 -0.92
CA LEU A 100 4.89 4.19 -0.02
C LEU A 100 5.17 5.08 1.20
N VAL A 101 6.33 4.91 1.84
CA VAL A 101 6.78 5.77 2.94
C VAL A 101 6.85 7.23 2.49
N SER A 102 7.45 7.47 1.32
CA SER A 102 7.56 8.80 0.75
C SER A 102 6.18 9.46 0.53
N GLN A 103 5.26 8.75 -0.12
CA GLN A 103 3.90 9.25 -0.36
C GLN A 103 3.14 9.52 0.94
N SER A 104 3.29 8.64 1.92
CA SER A 104 2.64 8.83 3.22
C SER A 104 3.14 10.08 3.94
N ILE A 105 4.45 10.35 3.90
CA ILE A 105 5.04 11.56 4.48
C ILE A 105 4.58 12.80 3.70
N CYS A 106 4.75 12.82 2.37
CA CYS A 106 4.42 13.97 1.53
C CYS A 106 2.93 14.34 1.58
N LYS A 107 2.05 13.35 1.70
CA LYS A 107 0.58 13.54 1.63
C LYS A 107 -0.11 13.39 2.99
N GLY A 108 0.66 13.22 4.06
CA GLY A 108 0.15 13.11 5.43
C GLY A 108 -0.80 11.92 5.64
N LEU A 109 -0.51 10.78 5.01
CA LEU A 109 -1.31 9.56 5.13
C LEU A 109 -0.79 8.67 6.26
N VAL A 110 -1.62 7.77 6.78
CA VAL A 110 -1.20 6.71 7.71
C VAL A 110 -1.07 5.41 6.94
N ILE A 111 0.07 4.74 7.02
CA ILE A 111 0.28 3.45 6.33
C ILE A 111 -0.35 2.33 7.14
N LEU A 112 -1.21 1.53 6.52
CA LEU A 112 -1.76 0.32 7.13
C LEU A 112 -0.90 -0.88 6.74
N THR A 113 0.03 -1.29 7.60
CA THR A 113 1.08 -2.26 7.27
C THR A 113 1.52 -3.08 8.48
N PRO A 114 1.81 -4.39 8.32
CA PRO A 114 2.50 -5.19 9.34
C PRO A 114 4.03 -5.04 9.31
N ASP A 115 4.62 -4.33 8.32
CA ASP A 115 6.05 -4.39 8.04
C ASP A 115 6.87 -3.62 9.09
N PRO A 116 7.68 -4.31 9.92
CA PRO A 116 8.48 -3.65 10.95
C PRO A 116 9.56 -2.71 10.40
N LEU A 117 10.00 -2.87 9.15
CA LEU A 117 10.94 -1.95 8.53
C LEU A 117 10.27 -0.62 8.21
N ILE A 118 8.96 -0.58 7.93
CA ILE A 118 8.23 0.68 7.71
C ILE A 118 8.19 1.48 9.02
N HIS A 119 8.10 0.79 10.16
CA HIS A 119 8.05 1.41 11.48
C HIS A 119 9.34 2.15 11.85
N ALA A 120 10.46 1.85 11.16
CA ALA A 120 11.74 2.52 11.36
C ALA A 120 11.81 3.91 10.70
N TYR A 121 10.89 4.25 9.81
CA TYR A 121 10.81 5.58 9.21
C TYR A 121 10.03 6.57 10.08
N PRO A 122 10.25 7.89 9.91
CA PRO A 122 9.46 8.93 10.57
C PRO A 122 8.08 9.09 9.91
N VAL A 123 7.30 8.01 9.87
CA VAL A 123 5.99 7.93 9.24
C VAL A 123 4.94 7.45 10.24
N ARG A 124 3.67 7.78 10.00
CA ARG A 124 2.56 7.23 10.79
C ARG A 124 2.15 5.89 10.20
N TRP A 125 2.04 4.88 11.04
CA TRP A 125 1.64 3.54 10.65
C TRP A 125 0.69 2.95 11.70
N GLU A 126 -0.15 2.02 11.27
CA GLU A 126 -1.08 1.26 12.11
C GLU A 126 -1.18 -0.20 11.60
N TRP A 127 -1.51 -1.14 12.49
CA TRP A 127 -1.76 -2.55 12.17
C TRP A 127 -2.78 -3.18 13.12
#